data_AF-A0A168T846-F1
#
_entry.id   AF-A0A168T846-F1
#
_cell.length_a   1.000
_cell.length_b   1.000
_cell.length_c   1.000
_cell.angle_alpha   90.00
_cell.angle_beta   90.00
_cell.angle_gamma   90.00
#
_symmetry.space_group_name_H-M   'P 1'
#
loop_
_entity.id
_entity.type
_entity.pdbx_description
1 polymer ?
#
loop_
_entity_poly.entity_id
_entity_poly.type
_entity_poly.pdbx_seq_one_letter_code
_entity_poly.pdbx_strand_id
1 'polypeptide(L)'
;MVQNVGKVIVYASTIMATGYGLMVFTVPDEAEMRRRLDPTLLKEADRMKAQNMERQQALFDQMRQAAASDKPIWNLDELTIEKKE
;
A
#
# COMPACT_ATOMS: atom_id res chain seq x y z
N MET A 1 30.83 15.18 -25.96
CA MET A 1 29.55 15.15 -25.21
C MET A 1 28.99 13.73 -25.06
N VAL A 2 28.92 12.92 -26.14
CA VAL A 2 28.36 11.55 -26.13
C VAL A 2 29.11 10.55 -25.24
N GLN A 3 30.45 10.64 -25.13
CA GLN A 3 31.25 9.74 -24.29
C GLN A 3 30.96 9.88 -22.77
N ASN A 4 30.57 11.08 -22.32
CA ASN A 4 30.27 11.32 -20.91
C ASN A 4 28.91 10.73 -20.52
N VAL A 5 27.96 10.74 -21.45
CA VAL A 5 26.62 10.14 -21.26
C VAL A 5 26.72 8.62 -21.09
N GLY A 6 27.55 7.96 -21.90
CA GLY A 6 27.79 6.52 -21.78
C GLY A 6 28.35 6.13 -20.40
N LYS A 7 29.32 6.90 -19.88
CA LYS A 7 29.85 6.69 -18.53
C LYS A 7 28.80 6.88 -17.44
N VAL A 8 27.96 7.92 -17.55
CA VAL A 8 26.89 8.19 -16.57
C VAL A 8 25.87 7.05 -16.54
N ILE A 9 25.45 6.52 -17.70
CA ILE A 9 24.50 5.40 -17.76
C ILE A 9 25.09 4.16 -17.09
N VAL A 10 26.36 3.84 -17.36
CA VAL A 10 27.05 2.71 -16.72
C VAL A 10 27.11 2.91 -15.21
N TYR A 11 27.57 4.06 -14.71
CA TYR A 11 27.62 4.32 -13.27
C TYR A 11 26.24 4.28 -12.60
N ALA A 12 25.21 4.85 -13.24
CA ALA A 12 23.84 4.82 -12.74
C ALA A 12 23.31 3.38 -12.64
N SER A 13 23.53 2.57 -13.67
CA SER A 13 23.13 1.16 -13.68
C SER A 13 23.84 0.35 -12.59
N THR A 14 25.14 0.59 -12.38
CA THR A 14 25.92 -0.08 -11.33
C THR A 14 25.43 0.29 -9.94
N ILE A 15 25.11 1.57 -9.70
CA ILE A 15 24.57 2.02 -8.41
C ILE A 15 23.21 1.37 -8.15
N MET A 16 22.32 1.34 -9.14
CA MET A 16 21.01 0.69 -8.99
C MET A 16 21.14 -0.81 -8.74
N ALA A 17 22.01 -1.51 -9.50
CA ALA A 17 22.26 -2.93 -9.32
C ALA A 17 22.84 -3.23 -7.92
N THR A 18 23.73 -2.37 -7.43
CA THR A 18 24.30 -2.49 -6.08
C THR A 18 23.23 -2.27 -5.01
N GLY A 19 22.39 -1.25 -5.16
CA GLY A 19 21.28 -1.00 -4.22
C GLY A 19 20.27 -2.14 -4.18
N TYR A 20 19.91 -2.70 -5.34
CA TYR A 20 19.02 -3.87 -5.43
C TYR A 20 19.67 -5.12 -4.82
N GLY A 21 20.95 -5.36 -5.11
CA GLY A 21 21.71 -6.46 -4.51
C GLY A 21 21.73 -6.35 -2.99
N LEU A 22 22.03 -5.17 -2.45
CA LEU A 22 21.96 -4.94 -1.01
C LEU A 22 20.58 -5.24 -0.45
N MET A 23 19.50 -4.79 -1.09
CA MET A 23 18.14 -5.09 -0.65
C MET A 23 17.86 -6.61 -0.58
N VAL A 24 18.23 -7.36 -1.62
CA VAL A 24 18.02 -8.82 -1.68
C VAL A 24 18.87 -9.58 -0.67
N PHE A 25 20.10 -9.13 -0.39
CA PHE A 25 21.00 -9.82 0.53
C PHE A 25 20.81 -9.42 2.00
N THR A 26 20.32 -8.21 2.28
CA THR A 26 20.22 -7.69 3.65
C THR A 26 18.82 -7.87 4.25
N VAL A 27 17.79 -7.91 3.42
CA VAL A 27 16.41 -8.06 3.87
C VAL A 27 15.92 -9.47 3.51
N PRO A 28 15.54 -10.31 4.48
CA PRO A 28 14.95 -11.62 4.19
C PRO A 28 13.63 -11.44 3.43
N ASP A 29 13.38 -12.32 2.47
CA ASP A 29 12.15 -12.30 1.67
C ASP A 29 10.90 -12.34 2.57
N GLU A 30 9.79 -11.75 2.14
CA GLU A 30 8.56 -11.66 2.95
C GLU A 30 8.07 -13.05 3.40
N ALA A 31 8.26 -14.06 2.56
CA ALA A 31 7.93 -15.45 2.89
C ALA A 31 8.81 -16.00 4.02
N GLU A 32 10.08 -15.60 4.09
CA GLU A 32 11.00 -16.01 5.15
C GLU A 32 10.74 -15.23 6.44
N MET A 33 10.40 -13.94 6.35
CA MET A 33 9.90 -13.16 7.49
C MET A 33 8.62 -13.78 8.09
N ARG A 34 7.65 -14.16 7.24
CA ARG A 34 6.41 -14.81 7.70
C ARG A 34 6.64 -16.16 8.37
N ARG A 35 7.65 -16.94 7.94
CA ARG A 35 8.02 -18.21 8.59
C ARG A 35 8.69 -18.04 9.94
N ARG A 36 9.38 -16.91 10.14
CA ARG A 36 10.00 -16.54 11.43
C ARG A 36 9.01 -15.86 12.39
N LEU A 37 7.89 -15.35 11.89
CA LEU A 37 6.84 -14.76 12.72
C LEU A 37 6.06 -15.86 13.44
N ASP A 38 5.77 -15.58 14.71
CA ASP A 38 4.96 -16.42 15.58
C ASP A 38 3.57 -16.68 14.95
N PRO A 39 3.05 -17.92 14.93
CA PRO A 39 1.76 -18.26 14.32
C PRO A 39 0.58 -17.47 14.89
N THR A 40 0.73 -16.88 16.08
CA THR A 40 -0.26 -15.98 16.68
C THR A 40 -0.38 -14.65 15.91
N LEU A 41 0.74 -14.04 15.52
CA LEU A 41 0.77 -12.76 14.79
C LEU A 41 0.24 -12.89 13.37
N LEU A 42 0.44 -14.05 12.73
CA LEU A 42 -0.14 -14.34 11.41
C LEU A 42 -1.67 -14.32 11.45
N LYS A 43 -2.28 -14.91 12.49
CA LYS A 43 -3.74 -14.89 12.66
C LYS A 43 -4.27 -13.49 12.93
N GLU A 44 -3.54 -12.66 13.66
CA GLU A 44 -3.92 -11.27 13.87
C GLU A 44 -3.80 -10.44 12.58
N ALA A 45 -2.71 -10.63 11.82
CA ALA A 45 -2.52 -9.97 10.53
C ALA A 45 -3.64 -10.35 9.54
N ASP A 46 -4.05 -11.62 9.47
CA ASP A 46 -5.15 -12.07 8.63
C ASP A 46 -6.49 -11.45 9.06
N ARG A 47 -6.76 -11.39 10.37
CA ARG A 47 -7.94 -10.71 10.91
C ARG A 47 -7.94 -9.22 10.59
N MET A 48 -6.80 -8.55 10.76
CA MET A 48 -6.66 -7.13 10.43
C MET A 48 -6.84 -6.89 8.94
N LYS A 49 -6.28 -7.75 8.09
CA LYS A 49 -6.42 -7.67 6.64
C LYS A 49 -7.88 -7.79 6.20
N ALA A 50 -8.63 -8.75 6.77
CA ALA A 50 -10.05 -8.90 6.51
C ALA A 50 -10.84 -7.63 6.92
N GLN A 51 -10.62 -7.12 8.14
CA GLN A 51 -11.26 -5.89 8.60
C GLN A 51 -10.88 -4.67 7.74
N ASN A 52 -9.65 -4.60 7.26
CA ASN A 52 -9.20 -3.48 6.42
C ASN A 52 -9.82 -3.53 5.03
N MET A 53 -10.03 -4.73 4.47
CA MET A 53 -10.76 -4.89 3.20
C MET A 53 -12.21 -4.44 3.33
N GLU A 54 -12.88 -4.79 4.43
CA GLU A 54 -14.26 -4.33 4.70
C GLU A 54 -14.34 -2.81 4.86
N ARG A 55 -13.41 -2.20 5.62
CA ARG A 55 -13.34 -0.73 5.75
C ARG A 55 -13.04 -0.05 4.42
N GLN A 56 -12.14 -0.61 3.60
CA GLN A 56 -11.87 -0.07 2.27
C GLN A 56 -13.09 -0.14 1.37
N GLN A 57 -13.81 -1.27 1.36
CA GLN A 57 -15.05 -1.39 0.57
C GLN A 57 -16.08 -0.36 0.99
N ALA A 58 -16.32 -0.18 2.29
CA ALA A 58 -17.23 0.83 2.80
C ALA A 58 -16.81 2.26 2.40
N LEU A 59 -15.51 2.57 2.45
CA LEU A 59 -14.99 3.86 1.99
C LEU A 59 -15.14 4.05 0.48
N PHE A 60 -14.88 3.02 -0.32
CA PHE A 60 -15.08 3.06 -1.77
C PHE A 60 -16.54 3.27 -2.14
N ASP A 61 -17.46 2.62 -1.43
CA ASP A 61 -18.90 2.79 -1.63
C ASP A 61 -19.36 4.20 -1.27
N GLN A 62 -18.84 4.77 -0.18
CA GLN A 62 -19.07 6.18 0.18
C GLN A 62 -18.52 7.14 -0.89
N MET A 63 -17.30 6.91 -1.38
CA MET A 63 -16.72 7.71 -2.46
C MET A 63 -17.53 7.60 -3.75
N ARG A 64 -18.04 6.41 -4.08
CA ARG A 64 -18.88 6.19 -5.27
C ARG A 64 -20.22 6.90 -5.16
N GLN A 65 -20.84 6.89 -3.98
CA GLN A 65 -22.08 7.62 -3.71
C GLN A 65 -21.86 9.14 -3.75
N ALA A 66 -20.74 9.61 -3.19
CA ALA A 66 -20.35 11.03 -3.24
C ALA A 66 -19.88 11.49 -4.62
N ALA A 67 -19.40 10.59 -5.49
CA ALA A 67 -19.11 10.92 -6.89
C ALA A 67 -20.37 10.95 -7.77
N ALA A 68 -21.38 10.15 -7.42
CA ALA A 68 -22.68 10.13 -8.10
C ALA A 68 -23.61 11.28 -7.63
N SER A 69 -23.40 11.79 -6.42
CA SER A 69 -24.08 12.96 -5.88
C SER A 69 -23.20 14.20 -6.11
N ASP A 70 -23.76 15.30 -6.59
CA ASP A 70 -23.05 16.57 -6.82
C ASP A 70 -22.67 17.31 -5.50
N LYS A 71 -22.58 16.56 -4.39
CA LYS A 71 -22.34 17.07 -3.04
C LYS A 71 -20.92 16.73 -2.60
N PRO A 72 -20.19 17.69 -2.01
CA PRO A 72 -18.80 17.48 -1.66
C PRO A 72 -18.61 16.49 -0.50
N ILE A 73 -17.52 15.71 -0.56
CA ILE A 73 -17.18 14.59 0.33
C ILE A 73 -17.09 14.99 1.83
N TRP A 74 -16.84 16.26 2.16
CA TRP A 74 -16.73 16.73 3.55
C TRP A 74 -18.07 16.94 4.27
N ASN A 75 -19.22 16.80 3.61
CA ASN A 75 -20.56 16.91 4.22
C ASN A 75 -21.20 15.54 4.54
N LEU A 76 -20.45 14.44 4.52
CA LEU A 76 -20.96 13.09 4.77
C LEU A 76 -21.46 12.85 6.22
N ASP A 77 -21.17 13.76 7.16
CA ASP A 77 -21.67 13.69 8.53
C ASP A 77 -23.20 13.85 8.61
N GLU A 78 -23.84 14.59 7.70
CA GLU A 78 -25.31 14.81 7.72
C GLU A 78 -26.10 13.57 7.27
N LEU A 79 -25.56 12.78 6.34
CA LEU A 79 -26.21 11.56 5.81
C LEU A 79 -26.20 10.38 6.80
N THR A 80 -25.33 10.42 7.81
CA THR A 80 -25.23 9.36 8.82
C THR A 80 -26.29 9.53 9.92
N ILE A 81 -26.88 10.72 10.05
CA ILE A 81 -27.87 11.04 11.10
C ILE A 81 -29.29 10.64 10.68
N GLU A 82 -29.66 10.72 9.40
CA GLU A 82 -31.02 10.38 8.94
C GLU A 82 -31.35 8.88 8.97
N LYS A 83 -30.36 7.99 9.01
CA LYS A 83 -30.61 6.54 8.98
C LYS A 83 -30.96 5.93 10.35
N LYS A 84 -31.21 6.77 11.36
CA LYS A 84 -31.38 6.38 12.78
C LYS A 84 -32.72 6.78 13.41
N GLU A 85 -33.77 6.99 12.61
CA GLU A 85 -35.17 7.03 13.06
C GLU A 85 -35.97 5.82 12.59
#